data_AF-A0A075I6F8-F1
#
_entry.id   AF-A0A075I6F8-F1
#
_cell.length_a   1.000
_cell.length_b   1.000
_cell.length_c   1.000
_cell.angle_alpha   90.00
_cell.angle_beta   90.00
_cell.angle_gamma   90.00
#
_symmetry.space_group_name_H-M   'P 1'
#
loop_
_entity.id
_entity.type
_entity.pdbx_description
1 polymer ?
#
loop_
_entity_poly.entity_id
_entity_poly.type
_entity_poly.pdbx_seq_one_letter_code
_entity_poly.pdbx_strand_id
1 'polypeptide(L)'
;MLEGAQETKLGDKKGAKKQYRYGNLHIREYDDKYTVHMDKYDPRSDPIRHLVWDAPEVLIGLAGAVIVGSKVASYLYNKNKSTKQLSIFSGLVASLVTGYASYVVSKKLKE
;
A
#
# COMPACT_ATOMS: atom_id res chain seq x y z
N MET A 1 13.26 27.76 7.04
CA MET A 1 11.90 27.44 6.56
C MET A 1 12.04 26.51 5.37
N LEU A 2 11.18 25.50 5.23
CA LEU A 2 11.13 24.62 4.06
C LEU A 2 10.58 25.41 2.85
N GLU A 3 11.25 26.48 2.45
CA GLU A 3 10.80 27.36 1.38
C GLU A 3 10.67 26.55 0.08
N GLY A 4 9.45 26.56 -0.48
CA GLY A 4 9.09 25.78 -1.67
C GLY A 4 8.59 24.36 -1.40
N ALA A 5 8.79 23.78 -0.22
CA ALA A 5 8.24 22.45 0.08
C ALA A 5 6.75 22.54 0.45
N GLN A 6 5.94 21.69 -0.18
CA GLN A 6 4.49 21.68 0.00
C GLN A 6 4.06 20.56 0.95
N GLU A 7 3.36 20.92 2.02
CA GLU A 7 2.77 19.95 2.97
C GLU A 7 1.83 18.98 2.25
N THR A 8 1.77 17.72 2.69
CA THR A 8 0.93 16.71 2.05
C THR A 8 0.37 15.66 2.99
N LYS A 9 -0.70 15.03 2.54
CA LYS A 9 -1.29 13.84 3.17
C LYS A 9 -0.88 12.55 2.44
N LEU A 10 -0.14 12.65 1.33
CA LEU A 10 0.27 11.50 0.53
C LEU A 10 1.57 10.88 1.03
N GLY A 11 1.50 9.59 1.36
CA GLY A 11 2.61 8.81 1.89
C GLY A 11 2.34 8.31 3.31
N ASP A 12 3.15 7.34 3.73
CA ASP A 12 3.14 6.84 5.10
C ASP A 12 3.79 7.88 6.03
N LYS A 13 2.98 8.43 6.94
CA LYS A 13 3.40 9.47 7.90
C LYS A 13 4.44 8.94 8.89
N LYS A 14 4.51 7.62 9.14
CA LYS A 14 5.46 6.98 10.07
C LYS A 14 5.63 7.74 11.41
N GLY A 15 4.53 8.20 12.01
CA GLY A 15 4.54 8.93 13.28
C GLY A 15 4.97 10.40 13.23
N ALA A 16 5.27 10.95 12.05
CA ALA A 16 5.67 12.35 11.89
C ALA A 16 4.53 13.32 12.26
N LYS A 17 4.89 14.55 12.70
CA LYS A 17 3.96 15.65 12.91
C LYS A 17 3.39 16.15 11.58
N LYS A 18 4.27 16.38 10.61
CA LYS A 18 3.94 16.85 9.27
C LYS A 18 4.82 16.14 8.24
N GLN A 19 4.37 16.16 6.99
CA GLN A 19 5.14 15.63 5.87
C GLN A 19 5.01 16.59 4.68
N TYR A 20 6.09 16.75 3.94
CA TYR A 20 6.23 17.72 2.86
C TYR A 20 6.81 17.03 1.63
N ARG A 21 6.53 17.58 0.44
CA ARG A 21 7.26 17.22 -0.77
C ARG A 21 7.84 18.42 -1.46
N TYR A 22 9.02 18.25 -2.03
CA TYR A 22 9.72 19.23 -2.83
C TYR A 22 10.32 18.53 -4.06
N GLY A 23 9.63 18.63 -5.19
CA GLY A 23 9.84 17.72 -6.31
C GLY A 23 9.72 16.27 -5.85
N ASN A 24 10.77 15.49 -6.11
CA ASN A 24 10.84 14.08 -5.75
C ASN A 24 11.22 13.81 -4.27
N LEU A 25 11.59 14.84 -3.50
CA LEU A 25 11.91 14.66 -2.09
C LEU A 25 10.64 14.51 -1.27
N HIS A 26 10.61 13.50 -0.41
CA HIS A 26 9.60 13.34 0.64
C HIS A 26 10.26 13.52 2.01
N ILE A 27 9.82 14.57 2.70
CA ILE A 27 10.35 15.04 3.97
C ILE A 27 9.32 14.76 5.05
N ARG A 28 9.74 14.17 6.17
CA ARG A 28 8.92 14.00 7.37
C ARG A 28 9.51 14.80 8.51
N GLU A 29 8.66 15.54 9.20
CA GLU A 29 9.00 16.36 10.36
C GLU A 29 8.60 15.66 11.65
N TYR A 30 9.58 15.43 12.52
CA TYR A 30 9.42 14.94 13.88
C TYR A 30 9.80 16.05 14.87
N ASP A 31 9.64 15.78 16.17
CA ASP A 31 9.90 16.75 17.23
C ASP A 31 11.38 17.13 17.33
N ASP A 32 12.25 16.17 17.04
CA ASP A 32 13.69 16.23 17.24
C ASP A 32 14.48 16.22 15.92
N LYS A 33 13.84 15.87 14.79
CA LYS A 33 14.53 15.67 13.51
C LYS A 33 13.63 15.77 12.29
N TYR A 34 14.29 15.84 11.14
CA TYR A 34 13.68 15.59 9.84
C TYR A 34 14.22 14.29 9.25
N THR A 35 13.36 13.49 8.63
CA THR A 35 13.80 12.38 7.77
C THR A 35 13.45 12.70 6.33
N VAL A 36 14.39 12.48 5.42
CA VAL A 36 14.23 12.80 4.01
C VAL A 36 14.55 11.56 3.18
N HIS A 37 13.75 11.29 2.15
CA HIS A 37 14.05 10.31 1.12
C HIS A 37 13.70 10.91 -0.25
N MET A 38 14.37 10.41 -1.28
CA MET A 38 14.11 10.77 -2.66
C MET A 38 13.29 9.65 -3.30
N ASP A 39 12.07 9.96 -3.71
CA ASP A 39 11.27 9.07 -4.55
C ASP A 39 11.81 9.15 -6.00
N LYS A 40 11.79 8.04 -6.72
CA LYS A 40 12.13 8.05 -8.16
C LYS A 40 11.06 8.80 -8.96
N TYR A 41 9.79 8.69 -8.55
CA TYR A 41 8.67 9.39 -9.14
C TYR A 41 7.78 10.01 -8.05
N ASP A 42 7.41 11.29 -8.19
CA ASP A 42 6.46 11.93 -7.28
C ASP A 42 5.04 11.35 -7.51
N PRO A 43 4.39 10.74 -6.51
CA PRO A 43 3.05 10.17 -6.63
C PRO A 43 1.97 11.21 -6.99
N ARG A 44 2.25 12.51 -6.83
CA ARG A 44 1.33 13.59 -7.24
C ARG A 44 1.27 13.75 -8.76
N SER A 45 2.38 13.48 -9.44
CA SER A 45 2.51 13.67 -10.90
C SER A 45 2.47 12.34 -11.65
N ASP A 46 3.10 11.29 -11.14
CA ASP A 46 3.14 9.96 -11.77
C ASP A 46 2.89 8.83 -10.74
N PRO A 47 1.63 8.65 -10.30
CA PRO A 47 1.26 7.68 -9.28
C PRO A 47 1.51 6.24 -9.71
N ILE A 48 1.39 5.93 -11.00
CA ILE A 48 1.56 4.57 -11.51
C ILE A 48 3.04 4.18 -11.46
N ARG A 49 3.95 5.04 -11.95
CA ARG A 49 5.38 4.75 -11.84
C ARG A 49 5.85 4.75 -10.40
N HIS A 50 5.30 5.62 -9.53
CA HIS A 50 5.58 5.58 -8.10
C HIS A 50 5.24 4.21 -7.50
N LEU A 51 4.06 3.63 -7.80
CA LEU A 51 3.70 2.30 -7.31
C LEU A 51 4.64 1.20 -7.80
N VAL A 52 5.12 1.28 -9.04
CA VAL A 52 6.01 0.25 -9.60
C VAL A 52 7.42 0.34 -9.04
N TRP A 53 7.95 1.55 -8.87
CA TRP A 53 9.36 1.77 -8.54
C TRP A 53 9.62 2.08 -7.07
N ASP A 54 8.76 2.90 -6.47
CA ASP A 54 8.95 3.41 -5.11
C ASP A 54 8.14 2.62 -4.07
N ALA A 55 6.97 2.09 -4.46
CA ALA A 55 6.07 1.34 -3.57
C ALA A 55 5.55 -0.01 -4.12
N PRO A 56 6.40 -0.90 -4.67
CA PRO A 56 5.95 -2.17 -5.27
C PRO A 56 5.30 -3.12 -4.27
N GLU A 57 5.55 -2.96 -2.98
CA GLU A 57 4.91 -3.68 -1.88
C GLU A 57 3.38 -3.56 -1.92
N VAL A 58 2.87 -2.39 -2.34
CA VAL A 58 1.43 -2.15 -2.50
C VAL A 58 0.86 -3.03 -3.61
N LEU A 59 1.57 -3.15 -4.73
CA LEU A 59 1.18 -4.03 -5.84
C LEU A 59 1.21 -5.49 -5.43
N ILE A 60 2.23 -5.91 -4.66
CA ILE A 60 2.33 -7.27 -4.11
C ILE A 60 1.15 -7.54 -3.16
N GLY A 61 0.79 -6.58 -2.31
CA GLY A 61 -0.39 -6.65 -1.45
C GLY A 61 -1.69 -6.87 -2.25
N LEU A 62 -1.90 -6.07 -3.30
CA LEU A 62 -3.08 -6.21 -4.16
C LEU A 62 -3.11 -7.55 -4.91
N ALA A 63 -1.97 -8.00 -5.44
CA ALA A 63 -1.86 -9.28 -6.13
C ALA A 63 -2.19 -10.44 -5.18
N GLY A 64 -1.63 -10.44 -3.96
CA GLY A 64 -1.92 -11.44 -2.94
C GLY A 64 -3.40 -11.49 -2.57
N ALA A 65 -4.04 -10.32 -2.42
CA ALA A 65 -5.48 -10.21 -2.16
C ALA A 65 -6.32 -10.87 -3.27
N VAL A 66 -6.07 -10.50 -4.52
CA VAL A 66 -6.84 -10.99 -5.68
C VAL A 66 -6.66 -12.49 -5.88
N ILE A 67 -5.43 -13.00 -5.83
CA ILE A 67 -5.14 -14.41 -6.08
C ILE A 67 -5.81 -15.29 -5.03
N VAL A 68 -5.58 -14.99 -3.74
CA VAL A 68 -6.08 -15.85 -2.66
C VAL A 68 -7.58 -15.68 -2.45
N GLY A 69 -8.08 -14.45 -2.46
CA GLY A 69 -9.51 -14.19 -2.33
C GLY A 69 -10.34 -14.84 -3.43
N SER A 70 -9.90 -14.74 -4.69
CA SER A 70 -10.58 -15.39 -5.82
C SER A 70 -10.55 -16.90 -5.68
N LYS A 71 -9.41 -17.49 -5.29
CA LYS A 71 -9.26 -18.94 -5.10
C LYS A 71 -10.19 -19.45 -3.99
N VAL A 72 -10.27 -18.75 -2.85
CA VAL A 72 -11.17 -19.11 -1.73
C VAL A 72 -12.64 -18.98 -2.15
N ALA A 73 -13.01 -17.88 -2.80
CA ALA A 73 -14.37 -17.66 -3.27
C ALA A 73 -14.80 -18.75 -4.28
N SER A 74 -13.98 -19.01 -5.29
CA SER A 74 -14.26 -20.04 -6.29
C SER A 74 -14.31 -21.44 -5.69
N TYR A 75 -13.41 -21.77 -4.76
CA TYR A 75 -13.40 -23.07 -4.09
C TYR A 75 -14.70 -23.34 -3.33
N LEU A 76 -15.17 -22.36 -2.56
CA LEU A 76 -16.40 -22.50 -1.76
C LEU A 76 -17.66 -22.48 -2.63
N TYR A 77 -17.70 -21.61 -3.65
CA TYR A 77 -18.81 -21.57 -4.61
C TYR A 77 -18.97 -22.90 -5.37
N ASN A 78 -17.85 -23.48 -5.82
CA ASN A 78 -17.86 -24.75 -6.55
C ASN A 78 -18.22 -25.94 -5.66
N LYS A 79 -17.88 -25.89 -4.36
CA LYS A 79 -18.22 -26.93 -3.39
C LYS A 79 -19.72 -27.00 -3.11
N ASN A 80 -20.38 -25.84 -3.01
CA ASN A 80 -21.83 -25.79 -2.81
C ASN A 80 -22.43 -24.53 -3.45
N LYS A 81 -23.06 -24.67 -4.62
CA LYS A 81 -23.64 -23.55 -5.38
C LYS A 81 -24.73 -22.77 -4.61
N SER A 82 -25.36 -23.35 -3.59
CA SER A 82 -26.34 -22.62 -2.75
C SER A 82 -25.69 -21.62 -1.78
N THR A 83 -24.35 -21.65 -1.62
CA THR A 83 -23.61 -20.85 -0.62
C THR A 83 -22.97 -19.57 -1.20
N LYS A 84 -23.52 -19.02 -2.29
CA LYS A 84 -22.96 -17.86 -3.00
C LYS A 84 -22.60 -16.66 -2.11
N GLN A 85 -23.47 -16.31 -1.16
CA GLN A 85 -23.19 -15.20 -0.22
C GLN A 85 -22.01 -15.51 0.69
N LEU A 86 -21.95 -16.74 1.21
CA LEU A 86 -20.85 -17.19 2.07
C LEU A 86 -19.53 -17.19 1.30
N SER A 87 -19.51 -17.69 0.06
CA SER A 87 -18.29 -17.74 -0.76
C SER A 87 -17.74 -16.34 -1.06
N ILE A 88 -18.61 -15.37 -1.36
CA ILE A 88 -18.21 -13.97 -1.57
C ILE A 88 -17.64 -13.39 -0.27
N PHE A 89 -18.35 -13.55 0.86
CA PHE A 89 -17.91 -13.04 2.14
C PHE A 89 -16.55 -13.62 2.56
N SER A 90 -16.39 -14.94 2.50
CA SER A 90 -15.14 -15.62 2.81
C SER A 90 -14.00 -15.22 1.88
N GLY A 91 -14.31 -15.00 0.60
CA GLY A 91 -13.34 -14.53 -0.39
C GLY A 91 -12.83 -13.14 -0.05
N LEU A 92 -13.72 -12.21 0.32
CA LEU A 92 -13.35 -10.85 0.72
C LEU A 92 -12.52 -10.84 2.02
N VAL A 93 -12.91 -11.62 3.02
CA VAL A 93 -12.12 -11.77 4.26
C VAL A 93 -10.72 -12.29 3.94
N ALA A 94 -10.62 -13.35 3.12
CA ALA A 94 -9.34 -13.90 2.69
C ALA A 94 -8.51 -12.89 1.89
N SER A 95 -9.12 -12.10 1.01
CA SER A 95 -8.46 -11.02 0.27
C SER A 95 -7.82 -9.99 1.20
N LEU A 96 -8.58 -9.49 2.18
CA LEU A 96 -8.11 -8.46 3.10
C LEU A 96 -6.94 -8.96 3.96
N VAL A 97 -7.09 -10.16 4.55
CA VAL A 97 -6.05 -10.76 5.38
C VAL A 97 -4.78 -11.03 4.58
N THR A 98 -4.92 -11.69 3.42
CA THR A 98 -3.76 -12.10 2.62
C THR A 98 -3.10 -10.91 1.94
N GLY A 99 -3.88 -9.92 1.49
CA GLY A 99 -3.33 -8.70 0.91
C GLY A 99 -2.51 -7.90 1.92
N TYR A 100 -3.02 -7.72 3.14
CA TYR A 100 -2.27 -7.06 4.20
C TYR A 100 -1.02 -7.83 4.60
N ALA A 101 -1.11 -9.16 4.77
CA ALA A 101 0.05 -10.01 5.06
C ALA A 101 1.13 -9.90 3.97
N SER A 102 0.72 -9.96 2.69
CA SER A 102 1.63 -9.84 1.54
C SER A 102 2.32 -8.46 1.49
N TYR A 103 1.57 -7.39 1.77
CA TYR A 103 2.12 -6.04 1.89
C TYR A 103 3.17 -5.94 3.02
N VAL A 104 2.85 -6.44 4.22
CA VAL A 104 3.75 -6.38 5.39
C VAL A 104 5.02 -7.19 5.13
N VAL A 105 4.90 -8.40 4.60
CA VAL A 105 6.05 -9.27 4.30
C VAL A 105 6.94 -8.62 3.23
N SER A 106 6.38 -8.15 2.13
CA SER A 106 7.17 -7.48 1.07
C SER A 106 7.84 -6.20 1.55
N LYS A 107 7.16 -5.38 2.37
CA LYS A 107 7.76 -4.19 2.99
C LYS A 107 8.95 -4.54 3.88
N LYS A 108 8.84 -5.60 4.69
CA LYS A 108 9.95 -6.08 5.53
C LYS A 108 11.13 -6.66 4.73
N LEU A 109 10.90 -7.20 3.55
CA LEU A 109 11.98 -7.75 2.70
C LEU A 109 12.75 -6.68 1.93
N LYS A 110 12.17 -5.49 1.78
CA LYS A 110 12.81 -4.35 1.11
C LYS A 110 13.64 -3.48 2.06
N GLU A 111 13.23 -3.39 3.32
CA GLU A 111 13.98 -2.71 4.40
C GLU A 111 15.25 -3.50 4.78
#